data_AF-A0A954Z0X6-F1
#
_entry.id   AF-A0A954Z0X6-F1
#
_cell.length_a   1.000
_cell.length_b   1.000
_cell.length_c   1.000
_cell.angle_alpha   90.00
_cell.angle_beta   90.00
_cell.angle_gamma   90.00
#
_symmetry.space_group_name_H-M   'P 1'
#
loop_
_entity.id
_entity.type
_entity.pdbx_description
1 polymer ?
#
loop_
_entity_poly.entity_id
_entity_poly.type
_entity_poly.pdbx_seq_one_letter_code
_entity_poly.pdbx_strand_id
1 'polypeptide(L)' 'MGLIVQKFGGTSVADAEKIHRAARRALRARLDGNDVVVVVSAMNKTT' A
#
# COMPACT_ATOMS: atom_id res chain seq x y z
N MET A 1 13.07 -13.82 4.01
CA MET A 1 13.15 -13.27 2.65
C MET A 1 12.04 -13.88 1.82
N GLY A 2 11.09 -13.09 1.34
CA GLY A 2 9.96 -13.55 0.52
C GLY A 2 9.43 -12.43 -0.37
N LEU A 3 8.75 -12.79 -1.45
CA LEU A 3 8.05 -11.84 -2.32
C LEU A 3 6.60 -11.71 -1.85
N ILE A 4 6.20 -10.49 -1.51
CA ILE A 4 4.85 -10.20 -1.04
C ILE A 4 4.16 -9.17 -1.92
N VAL A 5 2.84 -9.33 -2.06
CA VAL A 5 1.98 -8.37 -2.75
C VAL A 5 1.05 -7.73 -1.74
N GLN A 6 1.10 -6.40 -1.63
CA GLN A 6 0.18 -5.64 -0.78
C GLN A 6 -0.78 -4.83 -1.65
N LYS A 7 -2.07 -5.15 -1.58
CA LYS A 7 -3.13 -4.42 -2.29
C LYS A 7 -3.83 -3.42 -1.36
N PHE A 8 -3.93 -2.17 -1.81
CA PHE A 8 -4.71 -1.13 -1.14
C PHE A 8 -5.89 -0.71 -2.02
N GLY A 9 -7.12 -0.84 -1.51
CA GLY A 9 -8.32 -0.36 -2.21
C GLY A 9 -8.46 1.16 -2.15
N GLY A 10 -9.37 1.72 -2.95
CA GLY A 10 -9.56 3.17 -3.06
C GLY A 10 -9.90 3.87 -1.73
N THR A 11 -10.57 3.17 -0.80
CA THR A 11 -10.83 3.66 0.56
C THR A 11 -9.56 3.76 1.41
N SER A 12 -8.58 2.88 1.18
CA SER A 12 -7.29 2.83 1.86
C SER A 12 -6.29 3.85 1.34
N VAL A 13 -6.60 4.53 0.22
CA VAL A 13 -5.79 5.60 -0.37
C VAL A 13 -6.64 6.85 -0.62
N ALA A 14 -7.75 7.02 0.09
CA ALA A 14 -8.73 8.07 -0.22
C ALA A 14 -8.24 9.51 0.02
N ASP A 15 -7.17 9.67 0.80
CA ASP A 15 -6.58 10.96 1.18
C ASP A 15 -5.08 10.78 1.46
N ALA A 16 -4.36 11.91 1.59
CA ALA A 16 -2.91 11.91 1.78
C ALA A 16 -2.48 11.15 3.05
N GLU A 17 -3.21 11.30 4.16
CA GLU A 17 -2.93 10.60 5.42
C GLU A 17 -3.02 9.08 5.26
N LYS A 18 -4.05 8.62 4.56
CA LYS A 18 -4.24 7.20 4.25
C LYS A 18 -3.17 6.67 3.31
N ILE A 19 -2.74 7.46 2.32
CA ILE A 19 -1.61 7.12 1.45
C ILE A 19 -0.34 6.95 2.27
N HIS A 20 -0.02 7.89 3.16
CA HIS A 20 1.13 7.77 4.06
C HIS A 20 1.02 6.55 4.97
N ARG A 21 -0.17 6.22 5.47
CA ARG A 21 -0.41 5.00 6.25
C ARG A 21 -0.18 3.73 5.41
N ALA A 22 -0.61 3.69 4.15
CA ALA A 22 -0.36 2.57 3.25
C ALA A 22 1.14 2.42 2.95
N ALA A 23 1.84 3.52 2.66
CA ALA A 23 3.28 3.53 2.44
C ALA A 23 4.06 3.01 3.66
N ARG A 24 3.69 3.43 4.89
CA ARG A 24 4.30 2.92 6.12
C ARG A 24 4.11 1.40 6.28
N ARG A 25 2.99 0.83 5.82
CA ARG A 25 2.77 -0.63 5.86
C ARG A 25 3.65 -1.38 4.86
N ALA A 26 3.79 -0.86 3.64
CA ALA A 26 4.68 -1.42 2.63
C ALA A 26 6.15 -1.35 3.09
N LEU A 27 6.57 -0.20 3.65
CA LEU A 27 7.92 0.01 4.15
C LEU A 27 8.28 -0.95 5.28
N ARG A 28 7.38 -1.16 6.25
CA ARG A 28 7.61 -2.13 7.34
C ARG A 28 7.93 -3.52 6.80
N ALA A 29 7.13 -4.01 5.86
CA ALA A 29 7.38 -5.33 5.30
C ALA A 29 8.68 -5.41 4.49
N ARG A 30 9.11 -4.31 3.87
CA ARG A 30 10.44 -4.21 3.23
C ARG A 30 11.58 -4.21 4.23
N LEU A 31 11.41 -3.56 5.38
CA LEU A 31 12.37 -3.56 6.50
C LEU A 31 12.46 -4.94 7.17
N ASP A 32 11.36 -5.70 7.18
CA ASP A 32 11.32 -7.10 7.63
C ASP A 32 12.02 -8.08 6.64
N GLY A 33 12.66 -7.56 5.58
CA GLY A 33 13.45 -8.34 4.64
C GLY A 33 12.65 -9.01 3.52
N ASN A 34 11.49 -8.45 3.16
CA ASN A 34 10.69 -8.92 2.02
C ASN A 34 10.84 -8.01 0.80
N ASP A 35 10.77 -8.58 -0.39
CA ASP A 35 10.53 -7.81 -1.61
C ASP A 35 9.03 -7.53 -1.73
N VAL A 36 8.67 -6.27 -1.95
CA VAL A 36 7.28 -5.81 -1.83
C VAL A 36 6.81 -5.22 -3.15
N VAL A 37 5.75 -5.82 -3.72
CA VAL A 37 4.97 -5.24 -4.81
C VAL A 37 3.73 -4.61 -4.24
N VAL A 38 3.46 -3.35 -4.58
CA VAL A 38 2.28 -2.61 -4.11
C VAL A 38 1.33 -2.38 -5.26
N VAL A 39 0.05 -2.75 -5.07
CA VAL A 39 -1.04 -2.49 -6.03
C VAL A 39 -2.05 -1.55 -5.38
N VAL A 40 -2.38 -0.46 -6.06
CA VAL A 40 -3.35 0.53 -5.59
C VAL A 40 -4.50 0.66 -6.58
N SER A 41 -5.72 0.81 -6.05
CA SER A 41 -6.86 1.28 -6.85
C SER A 41 -6.87 2.81 -6.90
N ALA A 42 -7.60 3.40 -7.86
CA ALA A 42 -7.85 4.83 -7.90
C ALA A 42 -8.45 5.33 -6.56
N MET A 43 -8.11 6.57 -6.18
CA MET A 43 -8.63 7.20 -4.97
C MET A 43 -10.14 7.42 -5.12
N ASN A 44 -10.91 7.04 -4.09
CA ASN A 44 -12.31 7.38 -3.81
C ASN A 44 -13.23 7.73 -5.02
N LYS A 45 -14.25 6.90 -5.32
CA LYS A 45 -15.31 7.11 -6.35
C LYS A 45 -14.89 7.82 -7.66
N THR A 46 -13.66 7.63 -8.11
CA THR A 46 -13.24 8.01 -9.46
C THR A 46 -13.19 6.73 -10.29
N THR A 47 -14.36 6.19 -10.58
CA THR A 47 -14.58 5.12 -11.57
C THR A 47 -15.84 5.42 -12.35
#